data_AF-A0A3N4HKY3-F1
#
_entry.id   AF-A0A3N4HKY3-F1
#
_cell.length_a   1.000
_cell.length_b   1.000
_cell.length_c   1.000
_cell.angle_alpha   90.00
_cell.angle_beta   90.00
_cell.angle_gamma   90.00
#
_symmetry.space_group_name_H-M   'P 1'
#
loop_
_entity.id
_entity.type
_entity.pdbx_description
1 polymer ?
#
loop_
_entity_poly.entity_id
_entity_poly.type
_entity_poly.pdbx_seq_one_letter_code
_entity_poly.pdbx_strand_id
1 'polypeptide(L)'
;MSPQSLLNAPIPPSFTTTTTTTTPPESLPTTHLFTPSLPLPPSSLFHPTRTPSNLNIRFTSLTSPTAILAFIAGHCHSNGNPTALAGSSAVINPLAWGPAFKWPVPVDGFPHTDERAELYAAIRVLEGGAFRAEGYQRVVLATGSEYLVNGVSRWVEKWQGNGWKTSGGRDVANRDLWELLLLRLKVAEEKGICVQFWHIPREWNEAEAFAKEAAGVPVGDRETRVERGVVGGGKPCLVRINRDARMSPRRGSGWNGGKSMAMMGVDGAYRGDGVEGRMGICV
;
A
#
# COMPACT_ATOMS: atom_id res chain seq x y z
N MET A 1 23.62 74.46 -23.86
CA MET A 1 23.04 73.10 -23.76
C MET A 1 21.92 73.15 -22.73
N SER A 2 20.68 73.05 -23.22
CA SER A 2 19.45 72.43 -22.68
C SER A 2 19.22 72.22 -21.17
N PRO A 3 17.94 72.24 -20.71
CA PRO A 3 17.45 73.31 -19.83
C PRO A 3 16.75 72.84 -18.53
N GLN A 4 16.42 73.81 -17.68
CA GLN A 4 15.23 73.90 -16.77
C GLN A 4 15.13 72.91 -15.59
N SER A 5 15.24 73.37 -14.33
CA SER A 5 14.24 74.05 -13.46
C SER A 5 13.19 73.12 -12.84
N LEU A 6 12.74 73.47 -11.61
CA LEU A 6 11.66 72.89 -10.77
C LEU A 6 12.18 71.87 -9.74
N LEU A 7 12.43 72.22 -8.47
CA LEU A 7 11.60 72.85 -7.42
C LEU A 7 10.39 72.00 -6.98
N ASN A 8 10.60 71.37 -5.82
CA ASN A 8 9.71 70.75 -4.83
C ASN A 8 8.17 70.84 -4.98
N ALA A 9 7.57 69.64 -4.85
CA ALA A 9 6.21 69.25 -4.39
C ALA A 9 5.03 69.50 -5.36
N PRO A 10 3.91 68.70 -5.35
CA PRO A 10 3.38 67.78 -4.32
C PRO A 10 2.99 66.35 -4.80
N ILE A 11 2.52 65.51 -3.86
CA ILE A 11 2.17 64.08 -3.96
C ILE A 11 0.89 63.81 -4.79
N PRO A 12 0.85 62.77 -5.67
CA PRO A 12 -0.37 62.16 -6.21
C PRO A 12 -0.68 60.76 -5.61
N PRO A 13 -1.90 60.18 -5.81
CA PRO A 13 -2.55 59.27 -4.86
C PRO A 13 -2.47 57.77 -5.20
N SER A 14 -2.89 56.95 -4.22
CA SER A 14 -3.17 55.48 -4.27
C SER A 14 -1.91 54.61 -4.15
N PHE A 15 -1.86 53.50 -3.41
CA PHE A 15 -2.65 52.28 -3.58
C PHE A 15 -2.90 51.56 -2.25
N THR A 16 -4.12 51.04 -2.10
CA THR A 16 -4.54 50.07 -1.08
C THR A 16 -3.60 48.86 -1.03
N THR A 17 -3.02 48.61 0.15
CA THR A 17 -2.27 47.40 0.44
C THR A 17 -3.26 46.25 0.68
N THR A 18 -3.36 45.33 -0.28
CA THR A 18 -4.04 44.05 -0.09
C THR A 18 -3.15 43.19 0.82
N THR A 19 -3.61 42.94 2.04
CA THR A 19 -2.98 42.01 2.97
C THR A 19 -3.10 40.60 2.40
N THR A 20 -1.99 40.02 1.97
CA THR A 20 -1.91 38.60 1.60
C THR A 20 -2.09 37.78 2.87
N THR A 21 -3.29 37.23 3.07
CA THR A 21 -3.57 36.23 4.10
C THR A 21 -2.78 34.97 3.80
N THR A 22 -1.67 34.78 4.51
CA THR A 22 -0.96 33.51 4.63
C THR A 22 -1.89 32.49 5.27
N THR A 23 -2.47 31.60 4.48
CA THR A 23 -3.11 30.39 4.98
C THR A 23 -2.05 29.51 5.66
N PRO A 24 -2.25 29.07 6.91
CA PRO A 24 -1.36 28.09 7.53
C PRO A 24 -1.50 26.74 6.83
N PRO A 25 -0.47 25.88 6.85
CA PRO A 25 -0.56 24.53 6.29
C PRO A 25 -1.71 23.79 6.98
N GLU A 26 -2.62 23.26 6.17
CA GLU A 26 -3.74 22.43 6.62
C GLU A 26 -3.18 21.26 7.44
N SER A 27 -3.31 21.33 8.77
CA SER A 27 -2.91 20.26 9.66
C SER A 27 -3.71 19.02 9.29
N LEU A 28 -3.01 17.93 8.95
CA LEU A 28 -3.66 16.65 8.67
C LEU A 28 -4.60 16.29 9.83
N PRO A 29 -5.84 15.84 9.55
CA PRO A 29 -6.78 15.48 10.61
C PRO A 29 -6.17 14.39 11.50
N THR A 30 -6.18 14.61 12.81
CA THR A 30 -5.68 13.70 13.85
C THR A 30 -6.51 12.44 14.02
N THR A 31 -7.61 12.29 13.27
CA THR A 31 -8.47 11.11 13.35
C THR A 31 -8.10 10.10 12.27
N HIS A 32 -7.71 8.91 12.70
CA HIS A 32 -7.57 7.72 11.84
C HIS A 32 -8.90 7.22 11.27
N LEU A 33 -9.95 8.04 11.21
CA LEU A 33 -11.27 7.65 10.72
C LEU A 33 -11.56 8.40 9.43
N PHE A 34 -11.96 7.65 8.40
CA PHE A 34 -12.53 8.20 7.19
C PHE A 34 -14.05 8.08 7.27
N THR A 35 -14.75 9.20 7.09
CA THR A 35 -16.21 9.23 7.08
C THR A 35 -16.65 10.04 5.87
N PRO A 36 -17.23 9.41 4.84
CA PRO A 36 -17.75 10.16 3.70
C PRO A 36 -18.99 10.95 4.12
N SER A 37 -19.27 12.06 3.43
CA SER A 37 -20.44 12.89 3.70
C SER A 37 -21.77 12.19 3.41
N LEU A 38 -21.75 11.12 2.62
CA LEU A 38 -22.90 10.29 2.26
C LEU A 38 -22.50 8.80 2.35
N PRO A 39 -23.45 7.90 2.66
CA PRO A 39 -23.22 6.46 2.72
C PRO A 39 -23.13 5.86 1.30
N LEU A 40 -22.10 6.26 0.56
CA LEU A 40 -21.84 5.84 -0.82
C LEU A 40 -20.85 4.67 -0.85
N PRO A 41 -20.94 3.80 -1.87
CA PRO A 41 -19.95 2.75 -2.05
C PRO A 41 -18.57 3.36 -2.37
N PRO A 42 -17.47 2.65 -2.04
CA PRO A 42 -16.12 3.15 -2.31
C PRO A 42 -15.87 3.50 -3.78
N SER A 43 -16.48 2.76 -4.71
CA SER A 43 -16.42 3.04 -6.15
C SER A 43 -16.99 4.38 -6.55
N SER A 44 -17.88 4.99 -5.75
CA SER A 44 -18.37 6.35 -6.00
C SER A 44 -17.39 7.44 -5.59
N LEU A 45 -16.42 7.14 -4.72
CA LEU A 45 -15.46 8.12 -4.17
C LEU A 45 -14.05 7.91 -4.69
N PHE A 46 -13.69 6.68 -5.06
CA PHE A 46 -12.36 6.28 -5.50
C PHE A 46 -12.43 5.54 -6.83
N HIS A 47 -11.63 5.97 -7.81
CA HIS A 47 -11.65 5.44 -9.16
C HIS A 47 -10.27 4.95 -9.61
N PRO A 48 -10.21 3.91 -10.46
CA PRO A 48 -8.97 3.48 -11.11
C PRO A 48 -8.29 4.65 -11.83
N THR A 49 -7.15 5.09 -11.31
CA THR A 49 -6.37 6.20 -11.87
C THR A 49 -4.91 5.79 -11.98
N ARG A 50 -4.28 6.14 -13.10
CA ARG A 50 -2.84 5.91 -13.31
C ARG A 50 -2.02 6.92 -12.51
N THR A 51 -1.08 6.42 -11.71
CA THR A 51 -0.05 7.24 -11.08
C THR A 51 0.93 7.76 -12.13
N PRO A 52 1.27 9.07 -12.13
CA PRO A 52 2.26 9.62 -13.06
C PRO A 52 3.68 9.05 -12.87
N SER A 53 4.02 8.57 -11.67
CA SER A 53 5.39 8.24 -11.25
C SER A 53 5.85 6.84 -11.66
N ASN A 54 4.99 5.82 -11.59
CA ASN A 54 5.36 4.43 -11.86
C ASN A 54 4.31 3.64 -12.67
N LEU A 55 3.33 4.33 -13.27
CA LEU A 55 2.27 3.75 -14.09
C LEU A 55 1.36 2.72 -13.38
N ASN A 56 1.45 2.58 -12.05
CA ASN A 56 0.51 1.79 -11.27
C ASN A 56 -0.90 2.37 -11.39
N ILE A 57 -1.92 1.50 -11.33
CA ILE A 57 -3.31 1.92 -11.30
C ILE A 57 -3.84 1.70 -9.89
N ARG A 58 -4.16 2.80 -9.20
CA ARG A 58 -4.70 2.80 -7.85
C ARG A 58 -6.13 3.31 -7.83
N PHE A 59 -6.89 2.93 -6.80
CA PHE A 59 -8.16 3.57 -6.48
C PHE A 59 -7.89 4.94 -5.88
N THR A 60 -7.90 5.98 -6.70
CA THR A 60 -7.56 7.37 -6.29
C THR A 60 -8.84 8.16 -6.04
N SER A 61 -8.86 8.99 -5.00
CA SER A 61 -10.05 9.79 -4.64
C SER A 61 -10.37 10.83 -5.72
N LEU A 62 -11.66 11.00 -6.02
CA LEU A 62 -12.15 12.03 -6.94
C LEU A 62 -11.93 13.45 -6.44
N THR A 63 -11.93 13.66 -5.12
CA THR A 63 -11.83 14.99 -4.49
C THR A 63 -10.43 15.28 -3.97
N SER A 64 -9.57 14.28 -3.88
CA SER A 64 -8.20 14.40 -3.38
C SER A 64 -7.26 13.47 -4.14
N PRO A 65 -6.58 13.92 -5.21
CA PRO A 65 -5.76 13.06 -6.05
C PRO A 65 -4.52 12.48 -5.34
N THR A 66 -4.19 12.98 -4.14
CA THR A 66 -3.14 12.46 -3.26
C THR A 66 -3.65 11.42 -2.26
N ALA A 67 -4.93 11.05 -2.31
CA ALA A 67 -5.55 10.03 -1.48
C ALA A 67 -5.88 8.76 -2.26
N ILE A 68 -5.52 7.61 -1.69
CA ILE A 68 -5.86 6.29 -2.24
C ILE A 68 -6.70 5.46 -1.29
N LEU A 69 -7.40 4.50 -1.88
CA LEU A 69 -8.15 3.46 -1.19
C LEU A 69 -7.42 2.12 -1.31
N ALA A 70 -7.34 1.40 -0.20
CA ALA A 70 -6.99 0.00 -0.14
C ALA A 70 -8.07 -0.76 0.61
N PHE A 71 -8.63 -1.78 -0.02
CA PHE A 71 -9.51 -2.74 0.65
C PHE A 71 -8.66 -3.72 1.44
N ILE A 72 -9.05 -4.00 2.68
CA ILE A 72 -8.44 -5.03 3.53
C ILE A 72 -9.52 -5.94 4.10
N ALA A 73 -9.19 -7.21 4.30
CA ALA A 73 -10.08 -8.16 4.95
C ALA A 73 -9.29 -9.23 5.70
N GLY A 74 -9.92 -9.76 6.74
CA GLY A 74 -9.49 -10.93 7.49
C GLY A 74 -10.60 -11.97 7.55
N HIS A 75 -10.22 -13.24 7.49
CA HIS A 75 -11.14 -14.36 7.64
C HIS A 75 -10.50 -15.50 8.41
N CYS A 76 -11.27 -16.17 9.25
CA CYS A 76 -10.85 -17.35 9.99
C CYS A 76 -11.86 -18.49 9.84
N HIS A 77 -11.40 -19.62 9.28
CA HIS A 77 -12.18 -20.85 9.29
C HIS A 77 -12.24 -21.41 10.72
N SER A 78 -13.44 -21.78 11.17
CA SER A 78 -13.67 -22.32 12.52
C SER A 78 -13.18 -21.39 13.64
N ASN A 79 -13.44 -20.09 13.52
CA ASN A 79 -13.04 -19.07 14.49
C ASN A 79 -13.36 -19.50 15.94
N GLY A 80 -12.37 -19.42 16.83
CA GLY A 80 -12.45 -19.87 18.23
C GLY A 80 -12.05 -21.33 18.46
N ASN A 81 -11.68 -22.08 17.42
CA ASN A 81 -11.19 -23.45 17.54
C ASN A 81 -9.65 -23.52 17.58
N PRO A 82 -9.04 -24.46 18.34
CA PRO A 82 -7.58 -24.68 18.32
C PRO A 82 -6.98 -24.98 16.94
N THR A 83 -7.76 -25.55 16.01
CA THR A 83 -7.31 -25.84 14.64
C THR A 83 -7.73 -24.76 13.65
N ALA A 84 -8.17 -23.59 14.13
CA ALA A 84 -8.61 -22.51 13.27
C ALA A 84 -7.48 -22.01 12.37
N LEU A 85 -7.80 -21.75 11.11
CA LEU A 85 -6.86 -21.19 10.14
C LEU A 85 -7.41 -19.86 9.67
N ALA A 86 -6.58 -18.82 9.81
CA ALA A 86 -6.91 -17.48 9.43
C ALA A 86 -6.07 -17.00 8.26
N GLY A 87 -6.65 -16.12 7.46
CA GLY A 87 -6.05 -15.51 6.29
C GLY A 87 -6.47 -14.07 6.17
N SER A 88 -5.56 -13.28 5.64
CA SER A 88 -5.69 -11.85 5.44
C SER A 88 -5.46 -11.52 3.97
N SER A 89 -6.07 -10.44 3.50
CA SER A 89 -5.90 -10.00 2.12
C SER A 89 -5.96 -8.48 2.00
N ALA A 90 -5.49 -8.00 0.85
CA ALA A 90 -5.66 -6.61 0.46
C ALA A 90 -5.85 -6.46 -1.06
N VAL A 91 -6.68 -5.52 -1.45
CA VAL A 91 -6.86 -5.08 -2.86
C VAL A 91 -6.58 -3.59 -2.92
N ILE A 92 -5.43 -3.26 -3.51
CA ILE A 92 -4.89 -1.88 -3.58
C ILE A 92 -4.91 -1.36 -5.04
N ASN A 93 -4.94 -2.29 -5.99
CA ASN A 93 -5.14 -2.04 -7.41
C ASN A 93 -6.46 -2.66 -7.82
N PRO A 94 -7.16 -2.11 -8.83
CA PRO A 94 -8.27 -2.83 -9.41
C PRO A 94 -7.75 -4.11 -10.07
N LEU A 95 -8.49 -5.20 -9.90
CA LEU A 95 -8.04 -6.56 -10.20
C LEU A 95 -7.65 -6.79 -11.67
N ALA A 96 -8.15 -5.96 -12.59
CA ALA A 96 -7.76 -5.99 -13.99
C ALA A 96 -6.28 -5.59 -14.24
N TRP A 97 -5.63 -4.94 -13.26
CA TRP A 97 -4.26 -4.42 -13.40
C TRP A 97 -3.29 -4.89 -12.32
N GLY A 98 -3.74 -5.75 -11.39
CA GLY A 98 -2.85 -6.34 -10.40
C GLY A 98 -3.55 -7.39 -9.54
N PRO A 99 -2.79 -8.35 -8.99
CA PRO A 99 -3.36 -9.36 -8.11
C PRO A 99 -3.77 -8.75 -6.77
N ALA A 100 -4.75 -9.37 -6.13
CA ALA A 100 -4.97 -9.20 -4.70
C ALA A 100 -3.77 -9.76 -3.92
N PHE A 101 -3.43 -9.11 -2.82
CA PHE A 101 -2.49 -9.64 -1.85
C PHE A 101 -3.19 -10.63 -0.93
N LYS A 102 -2.53 -11.75 -0.63
CA LYS A 102 -3.05 -12.83 0.22
C LYS A 102 -1.96 -13.30 1.16
N TRP A 103 -2.27 -13.33 2.45
CA TRP A 103 -1.35 -13.76 3.50
C TRP A 103 -2.07 -14.69 4.47
N PRO A 104 -1.65 -15.95 4.60
CA PRO A 104 -2.00 -16.75 5.77
C PRO A 104 -1.55 -16.02 7.04
N VAL A 105 -2.37 -16.03 8.07
CA VAL A 105 -1.96 -15.56 9.40
C VAL A 105 -0.94 -16.57 9.94
N PRO A 106 0.24 -16.12 10.41
CA PRO A 106 1.29 -17.02 10.88
C PRO A 106 0.88 -17.70 12.20
N VAL A 107 1.37 -18.92 12.39
CA VAL A 107 1.27 -19.62 13.69
C VAL A 107 2.34 -19.05 14.62
N ASP A 108 1.97 -18.07 15.42
CA ASP A 108 2.86 -17.29 16.30
C ASP A 108 2.56 -17.49 17.80
N GLY A 109 1.86 -18.57 18.13
CA GLY A 109 1.48 -18.91 19.49
C GLY A 109 0.19 -18.23 19.97
N PHE A 110 -0.45 -17.41 19.13
CA PHE A 110 -1.76 -16.83 19.41
C PHE A 110 -2.88 -17.54 18.65
N PRO A 111 -4.11 -17.58 19.19
CA PRO A 111 -5.26 -18.12 18.49
C PRO A 111 -5.53 -17.37 17.18
N HIS A 112 -5.85 -18.11 16.14
CA HIS A 112 -6.35 -17.55 14.89
C HIS A 112 -7.81 -17.13 15.05
N THR A 113 -8.11 -15.86 14.74
CA THR A 113 -9.47 -15.31 14.76
C THR A 113 -9.67 -14.34 13.58
N ASP A 114 -10.92 -14.00 13.28
CA ASP A 114 -11.23 -12.97 12.27
C ASP A 114 -10.58 -11.62 12.64
N GLU A 115 -10.65 -11.23 13.91
CA GLU A 115 -10.06 -9.98 14.41
C GLU A 115 -8.54 -9.93 14.25
N ARG A 116 -7.86 -11.05 14.53
CA ARG A 116 -6.41 -11.17 14.34
C ARG A 116 -6.05 -11.04 12.86
N ALA A 117 -6.83 -11.66 11.98
CA ALA A 117 -6.65 -11.58 10.54
C ALA A 117 -6.87 -10.16 9.99
N GLU A 118 -7.86 -9.43 10.49
CA GLU A 118 -8.13 -8.03 10.09
C GLU A 118 -6.97 -7.10 10.49
N LEU A 119 -6.47 -7.23 11.73
CA LEU A 119 -5.30 -6.49 12.20
C LEU A 119 -4.07 -6.80 11.35
N TYR A 120 -3.84 -8.08 11.07
CA TYR A 120 -2.72 -8.51 10.24
C TYR A 120 -2.82 -7.93 8.83
N ALA A 121 -4.01 -7.90 8.20
CA ALA A 121 -4.21 -7.29 6.89
C ALA A 121 -3.79 -5.81 6.87
N ALA A 122 -4.24 -5.02 7.85
CA ALA A 122 -3.87 -3.61 7.98
C ALA A 122 -2.35 -3.42 8.11
N ILE A 123 -1.72 -4.19 8.99
CA ILE A 123 -0.26 -4.13 9.21
C ILE A 123 0.50 -4.45 7.92
N ARG A 124 0.12 -5.51 7.21
CA ARG A 124 0.80 -5.93 5.98
C ARG A 124 0.68 -4.90 4.86
N VAL A 125 -0.45 -4.20 4.75
CA VAL A 125 -0.59 -3.08 3.80
C VAL A 125 0.34 -1.93 4.16
N LEU A 126 0.44 -1.55 5.44
CA LEU A 126 1.33 -0.47 5.88
C LEU A 126 2.82 -0.84 5.76
N GLU A 127 3.17 -2.12 5.91
CA GLU A 127 4.54 -2.62 5.72
C GLU A 127 4.98 -2.68 4.26
N GLY A 128 4.08 -3.10 3.37
CA GLY A 128 4.39 -3.26 1.94
C GLY A 128 4.16 -1.99 1.11
N GLY A 129 3.45 -1.01 1.64
CA GLY A 129 3.02 0.17 0.91
C GLY A 129 4.14 1.17 0.64
N ALA A 130 4.48 1.38 -0.63
CA ALA A 130 5.37 2.46 -1.08
C ALA A 130 4.61 3.78 -1.38
N PHE A 131 3.46 4.00 -0.73
CA PHE A 131 2.48 5.04 -1.09
C PHE A 131 3.08 6.44 -1.23
N ARG A 132 4.00 6.80 -0.33
CA ARG A 132 4.66 8.11 -0.39
C ARG A 132 5.51 8.31 -1.63
N ALA A 133 6.25 7.26 -2.02
CA ALA A 133 7.08 7.26 -3.23
C ALA A 133 6.22 7.30 -4.51
N GLU A 134 4.99 6.79 -4.44
CA GLU A 134 4.02 6.89 -5.53
C GLU A 134 3.39 8.29 -5.65
N GLY A 135 3.61 9.18 -4.68
CA GLY A 135 3.09 10.55 -4.66
C GLY A 135 1.84 10.74 -3.79
N TYR A 136 1.39 9.70 -3.09
CA TYR A 136 0.25 9.80 -2.20
C TYR A 136 0.63 10.33 -0.83
N GLN A 137 -0.33 10.99 -0.18
CA GLN A 137 -0.23 11.60 1.14
C GLN A 137 -1.28 11.05 2.11
N ARG A 138 -2.31 10.36 1.57
CA ARG A 138 -3.38 9.77 2.37
C ARG A 138 -3.70 8.36 1.87
N VAL A 139 -3.90 7.45 2.81
CA VAL A 139 -4.30 6.06 2.55
C VAL A 139 -5.55 5.76 3.38
N VAL A 140 -6.62 5.42 2.69
CA VAL A 140 -7.88 4.98 3.29
C VAL A 140 -7.93 3.46 3.24
N LEU A 141 -7.88 2.83 4.40
CA LEU A 141 -8.05 1.39 4.58
C LEU A 141 -9.53 1.08 4.79
N ALA A 142 -10.20 0.54 3.76
CA ALA A 142 -11.60 0.12 3.88
C ALA A 142 -11.69 -1.34 4.34
N THR A 143 -12.52 -1.58 5.35
CA THR A 143 -12.68 -2.89 5.99
C THR A 143 -14.14 -3.11 6.42
N GLY A 144 -14.56 -4.37 6.45
CA GLY A 144 -15.83 -4.80 7.06
C GLY A 144 -15.74 -5.06 8.57
N SER A 145 -14.62 -4.73 9.20
CA SER A 145 -14.36 -4.98 10.62
C SER A 145 -14.67 -3.77 11.49
N GLU A 146 -15.81 -3.81 12.19
CA GLU A 146 -16.10 -2.87 13.26
C GLU A 146 -15.07 -2.94 14.39
N TYR A 147 -14.51 -4.13 14.66
CA TYR A 147 -13.48 -4.31 15.68
C TYR A 147 -12.25 -3.46 15.38
N LEU A 148 -11.75 -3.51 14.14
CA LEU A 148 -10.59 -2.74 13.72
C LEU A 148 -10.89 -1.23 13.77
N VAL A 149 -12.01 -0.81 13.17
CA VAL A 149 -12.36 0.62 13.06
C VAL A 149 -12.66 1.23 14.43
N ASN A 150 -13.41 0.56 15.30
CA ASN A 150 -13.67 1.05 16.66
C ASN A 150 -12.41 0.98 17.54
N GLY A 151 -11.55 -0.01 17.33
CA GLY A 151 -10.28 -0.13 18.03
C GLY A 151 -9.37 1.08 17.79
N VAL A 152 -9.08 1.39 16.52
CA VAL A 152 -8.22 2.54 16.16
C VAL A 152 -8.83 3.88 16.54
N SER A 153 -10.17 4.00 16.55
CA SER A 153 -10.85 5.29 16.77
C SER A 153 -11.23 5.57 18.22
N ARG A 154 -11.38 4.56 19.08
CA ARG A 154 -11.98 4.75 20.43
C ARG A 154 -11.34 3.92 21.53
N TRP A 155 -10.92 2.69 21.24
CA TRP A 155 -10.57 1.74 22.32
C TRP A 155 -9.09 1.76 22.66
N VAL A 156 -8.21 1.86 21.67
CA VAL A 156 -6.77 1.74 21.88
C VAL A 156 -6.23 2.81 22.83
N GLU A 157 -6.69 4.05 22.73
CA GLU A 157 -6.30 5.12 23.65
C GLU A 157 -6.65 4.77 25.11
N LYS A 158 -7.85 4.24 25.34
CA LYS A 158 -8.30 3.79 26.66
C LYS A 158 -7.51 2.59 27.16
N TRP A 159 -7.22 1.63 26.27
CA TRP A 159 -6.41 0.46 26.59
C TRP A 159 -4.98 0.84 26.98
N GLN A 160 -4.34 1.75 26.24
CA GLN A 160 -3.00 2.24 26.60
C GLN A 160 -3.01 2.94 27.97
N GLY A 161 -4.04 3.75 28.24
CA GLY A 161 -4.18 4.47 29.51
C GLY A 161 -4.47 3.57 30.72
N ASN A 162 -5.02 2.37 30.52
CA ASN A 162 -5.40 1.46 31.61
C ASN A 162 -4.56 0.17 31.67
N GLY A 163 -3.38 0.15 31.05
CA GLY A 163 -2.46 -0.99 31.10
C GLY A 163 -2.90 -2.18 30.25
N TRP A 164 -3.58 -1.92 29.14
CA TRP A 164 -4.11 -2.88 28.18
C TRP A 164 -5.15 -3.82 28.76
N LYS A 165 -6.10 -3.24 29.51
CA LYS A 165 -7.24 -3.97 30.08
C LYS A 165 -8.55 -3.56 29.42
N THR A 166 -9.42 -4.54 29.21
CA THR A 166 -10.81 -4.32 28.79
C THR A 166 -11.64 -3.70 29.91
N SER A 167 -12.85 -3.20 29.62
CA SER A 167 -13.77 -2.68 30.64
C SER A 167 -14.14 -3.72 31.71
N GLY A 168 -14.07 -5.02 31.37
CA GLY A 168 -14.26 -6.12 32.31
C GLY A 168 -12.99 -6.55 33.06
N GLY A 169 -11.90 -5.79 32.99
CA GLY A 169 -10.65 -6.05 33.72
C GLY A 169 -9.76 -7.18 33.15
N ARG A 170 -10.19 -7.83 32.06
CA ARG A 170 -9.38 -8.83 31.35
C ARG A 170 -8.35 -8.18 30.44
N ASP A 171 -7.26 -8.87 30.13
CA ASP A 171 -6.30 -8.44 29.11
C ASP A 171 -6.98 -8.26 27.75
N VAL A 172 -6.54 -7.24 27.02
CA VAL A 172 -6.99 -6.96 25.66
C VAL A 172 -6.46 -8.05 24.72
N ALA A 173 -7.35 -8.66 23.94
CA ALA A 173 -6.99 -9.62 22.92
C ALA A 173 -6.18 -8.96 21.78
N ASN A 174 -5.26 -9.71 21.17
CA ASN A 174 -4.43 -9.25 20.05
C ASN A 174 -3.62 -7.98 20.36
N ARG A 175 -3.26 -7.76 21.63
CA ARG A 175 -2.44 -6.62 22.07
C ARG A 175 -1.15 -6.50 21.24
N ASP A 176 -0.51 -7.62 20.96
CA ASP A 176 0.70 -7.73 20.14
C ASP A 176 0.55 -7.07 18.77
N LEU A 177 -0.55 -7.37 18.07
CA LEU A 177 -0.83 -6.78 16.76
C LEU A 177 -1.34 -5.35 16.88
N TRP A 178 -2.06 -4.98 17.94
CA TRP A 178 -2.44 -3.59 18.18
C TRP A 178 -1.22 -2.69 18.39
N GLU A 179 -0.27 -3.10 19.23
CA GLU A 179 0.98 -2.37 19.44
C GLU A 179 1.78 -2.25 18.14
N LEU A 180 1.85 -3.31 17.34
CA LEU A 180 2.50 -3.28 16.03
C LEU A 180 1.77 -2.35 15.05
N LEU A 181 0.44 -2.39 14.99
CA LEU A 181 -0.35 -1.52 14.11
C LEU A 181 -0.12 -0.04 14.46
N LEU A 182 -0.14 0.32 15.75
CA LEU A 182 0.14 1.70 16.19
C LEU A 182 1.54 2.16 15.80
N LEU A 183 2.54 1.28 15.94
CA LEU A 183 3.89 1.56 15.47
C LEU A 183 3.91 1.82 13.96
N ARG A 184 3.20 1.00 13.17
CA ARG A 184 3.13 1.19 11.70
C ARG A 184 2.39 2.47 11.31
N LEU A 185 1.34 2.85 12.04
CA LEU A 185 0.64 4.12 11.84
C LEU A 185 1.58 5.30 12.08
N LYS A 186 2.29 5.30 13.22
CA LYS A 186 3.28 6.33 13.52
C LYS A 186 4.37 6.44 12.45
N VAL A 187 4.91 5.31 11.99
CA VAL A 187 5.92 5.30 10.90
C VAL A 187 5.34 5.84 9.59
N ALA A 188 4.06 5.60 9.29
CA ALA A 188 3.41 6.16 8.11
C ALA A 188 3.28 7.69 8.23
N GLU A 189 2.87 8.20 9.40
CA GLU A 189 2.74 9.62 9.68
C GLU A 189 4.09 10.35 9.60
N GLU A 190 5.15 9.78 10.14
CA GLU A 190 6.53 10.32 10.04
C GLU A 190 7.01 10.40 8.58
N LYS A 191 6.50 9.54 7.71
CA LYS A 191 6.73 9.59 6.25
C LYS A 191 5.81 10.55 5.52
N GLY A 192 4.93 11.26 6.23
CA GLY A 192 3.94 12.18 5.66
C GLY A 192 2.75 11.46 5.02
N ILE A 193 2.39 10.27 5.50
CA ILE A 193 1.19 9.53 5.09
C ILE A 193 0.15 9.59 6.21
N CYS A 194 -0.99 10.22 5.95
CA CYS A 194 -2.18 10.15 6.79
C CYS A 194 -2.92 8.83 6.50
N VAL A 195 -2.97 7.93 7.48
CA VAL A 195 -3.71 6.67 7.38
C VAL A 195 -5.07 6.84 8.06
N GLN A 196 -6.14 6.52 7.34
CA GLN A 196 -7.51 6.54 7.84
C GLN A 196 -8.19 5.19 7.59
N PHE A 197 -9.10 4.81 8.47
CA PHE A 197 -9.87 3.58 8.38
C PHE A 197 -11.32 3.91 8.06
N TRP A 198 -11.89 3.15 7.13
CA TRP A 198 -13.28 3.30 6.71
C TRP A 198 -14.02 1.98 6.93
N HIS A 199 -15.03 2.00 7.81
CA HIS A 199 -15.95 0.88 7.92
C HIS A 199 -16.90 0.87 6.72
N ILE A 200 -16.93 -0.25 5.99
CA ILE A 200 -17.81 -0.46 4.84
C ILE A 200 -18.59 -1.78 5.00
N PRO A 201 -19.79 -1.90 4.44
CA PRO A 201 -20.47 -3.19 4.30
C PRO A 201 -19.59 -4.22 3.58
N ARG A 202 -19.63 -5.48 4.02
CA ARG A 202 -18.74 -6.54 3.51
C ARG A 202 -18.95 -6.83 2.02
N GLU A 203 -20.16 -6.64 1.52
CA GLU A 203 -20.51 -6.75 0.10
C GLU A 203 -19.81 -5.73 -0.79
N TRP A 204 -19.32 -4.62 -0.23
CA TRP A 204 -18.53 -3.63 -0.94
C TRP A 204 -17.03 -3.88 -0.84
N ASN A 205 -16.60 -4.82 0.02
CA ASN A 205 -15.21 -5.06 0.30
C ASN A 205 -14.60 -6.07 -0.68
N GLU A 206 -13.84 -5.58 -1.66
CA GLU A 206 -13.20 -6.40 -2.70
C GLU A 206 -12.16 -7.41 -2.14
N ALA A 207 -11.72 -7.26 -0.89
CA ALA A 207 -10.72 -8.13 -0.28
C ALA A 207 -11.30 -9.43 0.34
N GLU A 208 -12.61 -9.49 0.62
CA GLU A 208 -13.25 -10.55 1.41
C GLU A 208 -13.04 -11.97 0.85
N ALA A 209 -13.25 -12.15 -0.46
CA ALA A 209 -13.07 -13.45 -1.10
C ALA A 209 -11.61 -13.96 -0.98
N PHE A 210 -10.65 -13.05 -1.10
CA PHE A 210 -9.23 -13.38 -1.04
C PHE A 210 -8.74 -13.70 0.38
N ALA A 211 -9.37 -13.13 1.42
CA ALA A 211 -9.08 -13.49 2.81
C ALA A 211 -9.52 -14.93 3.09
N LYS A 212 -10.71 -15.33 2.59
CA LYS A 212 -11.21 -16.71 2.67
C LYS A 212 -10.27 -17.70 1.96
N GLU A 213 -9.80 -17.35 0.76
CA GLU A 213 -8.80 -18.15 0.06
C GLU A 213 -7.49 -18.28 0.86
N ALA A 214 -7.00 -17.19 1.44
CA ALA A 214 -5.77 -17.19 2.23
C ALA A 214 -5.88 -18.07 3.49
N ALA A 215 -7.06 -18.11 4.11
CA ALA A 215 -7.35 -18.90 5.30
C ALA A 215 -7.42 -20.41 5.02
N GLY A 216 -7.59 -20.81 3.75
CA GLY A 216 -7.61 -22.22 3.33
C GLY A 216 -6.23 -22.82 3.04
N VAL A 217 -5.15 -22.04 3.15
CA VAL A 217 -3.78 -22.50 2.84
C VAL A 217 -3.04 -22.84 4.15
N PRO A 218 -2.65 -24.10 4.39
CA PRO A 218 -1.84 -24.45 5.56
C PRO A 218 -0.50 -23.70 5.56
N VAL A 219 -0.13 -23.14 6.72
CA VAL A 219 1.09 -22.32 6.89
C VAL A 219 2.37 -23.14 6.57
N GLY A 220 2.34 -24.46 6.74
CA GLY A 220 3.46 -25.38 6.51
C GLY A 220 3.82 -25.64 5.04
N ASP A 221 2.96 -25.31 4.07
CA ASP A 221 3.21 -25.64 2.65
C ASP A 221 4.14 -24.64 1.92
N ARG A 222 4.77 -23.70 2.65
CA ARG A 222 5.62 -22.65 2.05
C ARG A 222 6.93 -22.37 2.77
N GLU A 223 7.33 -23.21 3.73
CA GLU A 223 8.69 -23.15 4.26
C GLU A 223 9.65 -23.75 3.21
N THR A 224 10.16 -22.86 2.35
CA THR A 224 11.35 -23.01 1.50
C THR A 224 11.83 -24.44 1.25
N ARG A 225 11.52 -25.01 0.08
CA ARG A 225 12.41 -26.02 -0.52
C ARG A 225 13.72 -25.33 -0.90
N VAL A 226 14.60 -25.18 0.09
CA VAL A 226 16.02 -24.92 -0.15
C VAL A 226 16.56 -26.19 -0.79
N GLU A 227 16.60 -26.23 -2.12
CA GLU A 227 17.40 -27.26 -2.78
C GLU A 227 18.85 -27.02 -2.37
N ARG A 228 19.41 -27.96 -1.61
CA ARG A 228 20.85 -28.00 -1.32
C ARG A 228 21.58 -28.30 -2.63
N GLY A 229 21.82 -27.26 -3.42
CA GLY A 229 22.89 -27.27 -4.41
C GLY A 229 24.21 -27.09 -3.69
N VAL A 230 24.99 -28.17 -3.58
CA VAL A 230 26.41 -28.05 -3.20
C VAL A 230 27.12 -27.37 -4.37
N VAL A 231 27.50 -26.11 -4.18
CA VAL A 231 28.51 -25.45 -5.03
C VAL A 231 29.63 -25.00 -4.11
N GLY A 232 30.85 -25.38 -4.48
CA GLY A 232 32.02 -25.37 -3.62
C GLY A 232 32.37 -24.02 -3.01
N GLY A 233 32.98 -24.10 -1.83
CA GLY A 233 33.96 -23.16 -1.28
C GLY A 233 33.68 -21.67 -1.44
N GLY A 234 32.73 -21.13 -0.67
CA GLY A 234 32.56 -19.69 -0.51
C GLY A 234 31.54 -19.40 0.60
N LYS A 235 31.83 -18.43 1.48
CA LYS A 235 30.96 -18.07 2.62
C LYS A 235 29.55 -17.66 2.13
N PRO A 236 28.47 -18.11 2.78
CA PRO A 236 27.11 -17.80 2.31
C PRO A 236 26.73 -16.35 2.62
N CYS A 237 26.45 -15.57 1.58
CA CYS A 237 25.71 -14.32 1.69
C CYS A 237 24.25 -14.58 1.33
N LEU A 238 23.31 -14.21 2.20
CA LEU A 238 21.87 -14.29 1.94
C LEU A 238 21.50 -13.28 0.84
N VAL A 239 21.21 -13.79 -0.37
CA VAL A 239 20.59 -13.00 -1.44
C VAL A 239 19.19 -13.54 -1.68
N ARG A 240 18.16 -12.74 -1.37
CA ARG A 240 16.78 -13.02 -1.80
C ARG A 240 16.62 -12.58 -3.25
N ILE A 241 16.39 -13.53 -4.16
CA ILE A 241 16.03 -13.26 -5.56
C ILE A 241 14.54 -13.59 -5.72
N ASN A 242 13.71 -12.60 -6.05
CA ASN A 242 12.36 -12.85 -6.56
C ASN A 242 12.46 -13.22 -8.03
N ARG A 243 12.07 -14.45 -8.40
CA ARG A 243 11.85 -14.86 -9.79
C ARG A 243 10.43 -15.36 -9.94
N ASP A 244 9.53 -14.46 -10.34
CA ASP A 244 8.31 -14.83 -11.06
C ASP A 244 8.26 -14.03 -12.36
N ALA A 245 8.98 -14.53 -13.35
CA ALA A 245 8.75 -14.25 -14.76
C ALA A 245 8.91 -15.58 -15.51
N ARG A 246 7.86 -16.41 -15.51
CA ARG A 246 7.77 -17.51 -16.48
C ARG A 246 7.14 -16.98 -17.76
N MET A 247 8.00 -16.60 -18.71
CA MET A 247 7.65 -16.67 -20.12
C MET A 247 7.59 -18.15 -20.52
N SER A 248 6.47 -18.57 -21.11
CA SER A 248 6.30 -19.87 -21.74
C SER A 248 7.14 -19.96 -23.03
N PRO A 249 7.88 -21.05 -23.29
CA PRO A 249 8.56 -21.23 -24.57
C PRO A 249 7.55 -21.64 -25.65
N ARG A 250 7.39 -20.81 -26.68
CA ARG A 250 6.79 -21.22 -27.95
C ARG A 250 7.72 -22.25 -28.59
N ARG A 251 7.24 -23.48 -28.79
CA ARG A 251 7.90 -24.47 -29.65
C ARG A 251 7.65 -24.08 -31.10
N GLY A 252 8.71 -23.68 -31.82
CA GLY A 252 8.73 -23.68 -33.27
C GLY A 252 9.24 -25.04 -33.76
N SER A 253 8.40 -25.78 -34.48
CA SER A 253 8.78 -26.96 -35.25
C SER A 253 8.82 -26.59 -36.74
N GLY A 254 9.87 -27.07 -37.42
CA GLY A 254 10.38 -26.52 -38.67
C GLY A 254 9.47 -26.63 -39.90
N TRP A 255 9.73 -25.71 -40.83
CA TRP A 255 9.23 -25.76 -42.20
C TRP A 255 10.42 -25.72 -43.15
N ASN A 256 10.42 -26.65 -44.10
CA ASN A 256 11.53 -26.95 -45.01
C ASN A 256 11.25 -26.32 -46.38
N GLY A 257 12.24 -25.56 -46.88
CA GLY A 257 12.59 -25.43 -48.31
C GLY A 257 11.59 -24.77 -49.28
N GLY A 258 12.03 -23.70 -49.93
CA GLY A 258 11.47 -23.35 -51.25
C GLY A 258 11.62 -21.91 -51.73
N LYS A 259 12.79 -21.59 -52.30
CA LYS A 259 12.99 -20.71 -53.47
C LYS A 259 12.67 -19.19 -53.40
N SER A 260 13.77 -18.44 -53.55
CA SER A 260 14.00 -17.37 -54.54
C SER A 260 13.77 -15.90 -54.17
N MET A 261 14.80 -15.13 -54.53
CA MET A 261 14.80 -13.76 -55.05
C MET A 261 15.12 -12.59 -54.09
N ALA A 262 16.43 -12.30 -54.03
CA ALA A 262 17.11 -11.03 -54.30
C ALA A 262 16.50 -9.68 -53.82
N MET A 263 17.25 -8.95 -52.98
CA MET A 263 17.97 -7.69 -53.32
C MET A 263 18.22 -6.81 -52.08
N MET A 264 19.45 -6.28 -52.00
CA MET A 264 19.90 -5.04 -51.31
C MET A 264 19.67 -4.98 -49.78
N GLY A 265 20.68 -4.90 -48.90
CA GLY A 265 21.98 -4.26 -49.00
C GLY A 265 21.92 -2.88 -48.31
N VAL A 266 22.22 -2.83 -47.00
CA VAL A 266 22.97 -1.71 -46.39
C VAL A 266 23.56 -2.12 -45.03
N ASP A 267 24.85 -1.86 -44.92
CA ASP A 267 25.73 -2.02 -43.76
C ASP A 267 25.37 -1.12 -42.58
N GLY A 268 25.81 -1.50 -41.37
CA GLY A 268 25.85 -0.61 -40.22
C GLY A 268 26.20 -1.31 -38.91
N ALA A 269 27.48 -1.25 -38.54
CA ALA A 269 28.13 -2.04 -37.50
C ALA A 269 27.88 -1.62 -36.04
N TYR A 270 28.05 -2.62 -35.18
CA TYR A 270 28.38 -2.66 -33.75
C TYR A 270 29.13 -1.45 -33.12
N ARG A 271 28.68 -1.08 -31.91
CA ARG A 271 29.40 -0.87 -30.61
C ARG A 271 28.34 -0.36 -29.62
N GLY A 272 28.02 -0.99 -28.49
CA GLY A 272 28.90 -1.55 -27.48
C GLY A 272 29.21 -0.46 -26.46
N ASP A 273 28.39 -0.34 -25.40
CA ASP A 273 28.83 -0.03 -24.03
C ASP A 273 27.63 -0.07 -23.07
N GLY A 274 27.67 -1.04 -22.16
CA GLY A 274 26.71 -1.23 -21.10
C GLY A 274 27.17 -0.56 -19.81
N VAL A 275 26.23 0.06 -19.09
CA VAL A 275 26.35 0.35 -17.66
C VAL A 275 24.97 0.19 -17.03
N GLU A 276 24.65 -1.01 -16.55
CA GLU A 276 23.51 -1.25 -15.65
C GLU A 276 23.92 -0.81 -14.23
N GLY A 277 23.43 0.35 -13.80
CA GLY A 277 23.53 0.81 -12.42
C GLY A 277 22.56 0.04 -11.52
N ARG A 278 23.07 -0.90 -10.73
CA ARG A 278 22.35 -1.49 -9.60
C ARG A 278 22.37 -0.53 -8.42
N MET A 279 21.23 0.09 -8.12
CA MET A 279 21.04 0.81 -6.87
C MET A 279 20.58 -0.20 -5.80
N GLY A 280 21.54 -0.67 -4.99
CA GLY A 280 21.26 -1.43 -3.77
C GLY A 280 20.87 -0.46 -2.66
N ILE A 281 19.71 -0.67 -2.04
CA ILE A 281 19.37 -0.03 -0.77
C ILE A 281 19.92 -0.94 0.33
N CYS A 282 20.90 -0.44 1.08
CA CYS A 282 21.38 -1.07 2.32
C CYS A 282 20.39 -0.76 3.45
N VAL A 283 20.18 -1.76 4.32
CA VAL A 283 19.55 -1.62 5.64
C VAL A 283 20.63 -1.25 6.64
#